data_AF-A0A3D9IBM9-F1
#
_entry.id   AF-A0A3D9IBM9-F1
#
_cell.length_a   1.000
_cell.length_b   1.000
_cell.length_c   1.000
_cell.angle_alpha   90.00
_cell.angle_beta   90.00
_cell.angle_gamma   90.00
#
_symmetry.space_group_name_H-M   'P 1'
#
loop_
_entity.id
_entity.type
_entity.pdbx_description
1 polymer ?
#
loop_
_entity_poly.entity_id
_entity_poly.type
_entity_poly.pdbx_seq_one_letter_code
_entity_poly.pdbx_strand_id
1 'polypeptide(L)'
;MSKLDGNERWKSKMLLTEHQEQYEERNNKTLIGRATSDELTMIRDVIMFPHMLTMSEKSLQEAKRTPNLYKKYFEQFIELVMDRITKDLFALRRELKSRNIKVYDDETADGIIYHRYVCRGYEDKFGIVRETLRSEISFRMARYASSIFNPNPTPPKKE
;
A
#
# COMPACT_ATOMS: atom_id res chain seq x y z
N MET A 1 4.59 66.18 -4.05
CA MET A 1 4.53 65.21 -2.94
C MET A 1 3.50 64.14 -3.27
N SER A 2 3.97 62.95 -3.63
CA SER A 2 3.17 61.85 -4.20
C SER A 2 2.39 61.12 -3.10
N LYS A 3 1.05 61.20 -3.14
CA LYS A 3 0.13 60.53 -2.20
C LYS A 3 0.00 59.01 -2.49
N LEU A 4 1.10 58.33 -2.80
CA LEU A 4 1.10 56.90 -3.12
C LEU A 4 2.19 56.08 -2.39
N ASP A 5 2.94 56.68 -1.48
CA ASP A 5 4.08 56.02 -0.82
C ASP A 5 3.71 55.23 0.45
N GLY A 6 2.41 55.09 0.76
CA GLY A 6 1.92 54.54 2.04
C GLY A 6 1.06 53.30 1.94
N ASN A 7 0.96 52.64 0.78
CA ASN A 7 0.10 51.47 0.60
C ASN A 7 0.92 50.17 0.60
N GLU A 8 1.44 49.74 1.75
CA GLU A 8 2.16 48.47 1.93
C GLU A 8 1.27 47.22 1.72
N ARG A 9 -0.04 47.42 1.54
CA ARG A 9 -1.06 46.34 1.44
C ARG A 9 -0.88 45.42 0.23
N TRP A 10 -0.30 45.91 -0.87
CA TRP A 10 -0.04 45.08 -2.06
C TRP A 10 1.30 44.34 -1.98
N LYS A 11 2.30 44.85 -1.24
CA LYS A 11 3.56 44.13 -0.99
C LYS A 11 3.27 42.81 -0.27
N SER A 12 2.42 42.82 0.75
CA SER A 12 2.03 41.61 1.49
C SER A 12 1.15 40.65 0.69
N LYS A 13 0.41 41.14 -0.32
CA LYS A 13 -0.43 40.31 -1.20
C LYS A 13 0.39 39.64 -2.32
N MET A 14 1.47 40.27 -2.77
CA MET A 14 2.45 39.65 -3.67
C MET A 14 3.41 38.69 -2.96
N LEU A 15 3.74 38.93 -1.69
CA LEU A 15 4.51 37.98 -0.86
C LEU A 15 3.79 36.65 -0.61
N LEU A 16 2.47 36.61 -0.80
CA LEU A 16 1.71 35.36 -0.76
C LEU A 16 2.07 34.46 -1.94
N THR A 17 2.42 35.02 -3.09
CA THR A 17 2.82 34.26 -4.28
C THR A 17 4.16 33.56 -4.05
N GLU A 18 5.15 34.22 -3.44
CA GLU A 18 6.44 33.59 -3.12
C GLU A 18 6.32 32.49 -2.06
N HIS A 19 5.45 32.67 -1.05
CA HIS A 19 5.17 31.61 -0.08
C HIS A 19 4.33 30.47 -0.66
N GLN A 20 3.42 30.77 -1.59
CA GLN A 20 2.62 29.77 -2.30
C GLN A 20 3.50 28.97 -3.26
N GLU A 21 4.43 29.62 -3.96
CA GLU A 21 5.49 29.00 -4.76
C GLU A 21 6.40 28.13 -3.88
N GLN A 22 6.82 28.57 -2.69
CA GLN A 22 7.58 27.73 -1.76
C GLN A 22 6.78 26.53 -1.22
N TYR A 23 5.48 26.67 -1.01
CA TYR A 23 4.60 25.55 -0.62
C TYR A 23 4.40 24.56 -1.78
N GLU A 24 4.32 25.07 -3.01
CA GLU A 24 4.23 24.27 -4.23
C GLU A 24 5.58 23.58 -4.54
N GLU A 25 6.71 24.26 -4.40
CA GLU A 25 8.07 23.70 -4.58
C GLU A 25 8.42 22.65 -3.53
N ARG A 26 7.99 22.83 -2.28
CA ARG A 26 8.21 21.83 -1.22
C ARG A 26 7.44 20.53 -1.47
N ASN A 27 6.36 20.60 -2.25
CA ASN A 27 5.55 19.44 -2.65
C ASN A 27 5.87 18.92 -4.07
N ASN A 28 6.69 19.65 -4.85
CA ASN A 28 6.97 19.35 -6.24
C ASN A 28 8.41 18.83 -6.43
N LYS A 29 8.78 17.78 -5.68
CA LYS A 29 9.88 16.93 -6.13
C LYS A 29 9.35 16.16 -7.33
N THR A 30 9.68 16.62 -8.54
CA THR A 30 9.30 15.96 -9.78
C THR A 30 9.93 14.57 -9.77
N LEU A 31 9.16 13.57 -9.35
CA LEU A 31 9.60 12.19 -9.29
C LEU A 31 9.66 11.67 -10.74
N ILE A 32 10.81 11.80 -11.39
CA ILE A 32 10.98 11.40 -12.78
C ILE A 32 11.10 9.88 -12.87
N GLY A 33 10.17 9.26 -13.62
CA GLY A 33 10.50 8.31 -14.68
C GLY A 33 10.74 6.82 -14.39
N ARG A 34 10.92 6.33 -13.16
CA ARG A 34 10.90 4.88 -12.84
C ARG A 34 10.44 4.65 -11.40
N ALA A 35 9.95 3.45 -11.08
CA ALA A 35 9.63 3.08 -9.70
C ALA A 35 10.92 2.90 -8.87
N THR A 36 10.93 3.46 -7.66
CA THR A 36 11.98 3.22 -6.66
C THR A 36 11.84 1.83 -6.05
N SER A 37 12.87 1.34 -5.34
CA SER A 37 12.82 0.03 -4.68
C SER A 37 11.66 -0.08 -3.66
N ASP A 38 11.39 0.99 -2.93
CA ASP A 38 10.26 1.07 -2.01
C ASP A 38 8.92 0.99 -2.75
N GLU A 39 8.80 1.68 -3.88
CA GLU A 39 7.59 1.65 -4.72
C GLU A 39 7.37 0.28 -5.38
N LEU A 40 8.44 -0.41 -5.79
CA LEU A 40 8.36 -1.79 -6.27
C LEU A 40 7.89 -2.73 -5.15
N THR A 41 8.28 -2.48 -3.91
CA THR A 41 7.75 -3.20 -2.75
C THR A 41 6.26 -2.90 -2.56
N MET A 42 5.84 -1.65 -2.66
CA MET A 42 4.41 -1.29 -2.60
C MET A 42 3.59 -1.96 -3.73
N ILE A 43 4.15 -2.03 -4.94
CA ILE A 43 3.51 -2.70 -6.09
C ILE A 43 3.37 -4.20 -5.82
N ARG A 44 4.44 -4.87 -5.35
CA ARG A 44 4.38 -6.27 -4.92
C ARG A 44 3.30 -6.48 -3.86
N ASP A 45 3.21 -5.59 -2.88
CA ASP A 45 2.29 -5.74 -1.75
C ASP A 45 0.83 -5.58 -2.19
N VAL A 46 0.55 -4.61 -3.07
CA VAL A 46 -0.80 -4.37 -3.58
C VAL A 46 -1.28 -5.52 -4.47
N ILE A 47 -0.37 -6.20 -5.18
CA ILE A 47 -0.64 -7.42 -5.95
C ILE A 47 -0.91 -8.60 -5.01
N MET A 48 -0.10 -8.73 -3.96
CA MET A 48 -0.13 -9.90 -3.09
C MET A 48 -1.33 -9.92 -2.13
N PHE A 49 -1.78 -8.77 -1.61
CA PHE A 49 -2.92 -8.72 -0.68
C PHE A 49 -4.22 -9.32 -1.24
N PRO A 50 -4.66 -9.08 -2.48
CA PRO A 50 -5.78 -9.79 -3.11
C PRO A 50 -5.64 -11.33 -3.07
N HIS A 51 -4.43 -11.85 -3.30
CA HIS A 51 -4.17 -13.29 -3.22
C HIS A 51 -4.30 -13.80 -1.78
N MET A 52 -3.79 -13.05 -0.81
CA MET A 52 -3.98 -13.36 0.62
C MET A 52 -5.47 -13.43 0.99
N LEU A 53 -6.26 -12.43 0.60
CA LEU A 53 -7.70 -12.39 0.87
C LEU A 53 -8.41 -13.58 0.22
N THR A 54 -8.06 -13.92 -1.02
CA THR A 54 -8.64 -15.07 -1.73
C THR A 54 -8.30 -16.39 -1.03
N MET A 55 -7.08 -16.55 -0.52
CA MET A 55 -6.67 -17.74 0.23
C MET A 55 -7.38 -17.82 1.58
N SER A 56 -7.48 -16.71 2.31
CA SER A 56 -8.22 -16.65 3.58
C SER A 56 -9.71 -16.96 3.41
N GLU A 57 -10.35 -16.43 2.36
CA GLU A 57 -11.76 -16.72 2.08
C GLU A 57 -11.96 -18.22 1.83
N LYS A 58 -11.08 -18.87 1.05
CA LYS A 58 -11.14 -20.32 0.85
C LYS A 58 -11.02 -21.08 2.17
N SER A 59 -10.07 -20.71 3.02
CA SER A 59 -9.91 -21.30 4.35
C SER A 59 -11.12 -21.06 5.25
N LEU A 60 -11.77 -19.89 5.16
CA LEU A 60 -13.01 -19.60 5.88
C LEU A 60 -14.14 -20.54 5.44
N GLN A 61 -14.29 -20.76 4.14
CA GLN A 61 -15.29 -21.68 3.59
C GLN A 61 -15.04 -23.14 4.01
N GLU A 62 -13.77 -23.56 4.08
CA GLU A 62 -13.39 -24.88 4.57
C GLU A 62 -13.66 -25.05 6.08
N ALA A 63 -13.34 -24.04 6.88
CA ALA A 63 -13.66 -24.00 8.31
C ALA A 63 -15.19 -24.06 8.52
N LYS A 64 -15.97 -23.36 7.69
CA LYS A 64 -17.44 -23.41 7.72
C LYS A 64 -18.00 -24.80 7.46
N ARG A 65 -17.34 -25.61 6.62
CA ARG A 65 -17.80 -26.97 6.28
C ARG A 65 -17.39 -28.02 7.30
N THR A 66 -16.35 -27.78 8.07
CA THR A 66 -15.77 -28.77 8.98
C THR A 66 -16.46 -28.73 10.35
N PRO A 67 -17.10 -29.81 10.81
CA PRO A 67 -17.67 -29.87 12.15
C PRO A 67 -16.55 -29.93 13.19
N ASN A 68 -16.38 -28.85 13.96
CA ASN A 68 -15.39 -28.74 15.03
C ASN A 68 -15.97 -27.90 16.18
N LEU A 69 -15.69 -28.29 17.43
CA LEU A 69 -16.04 -27.53 18.64
C LEU A 69 -15.58 -26.07 18.56
N TYR A 70 -14.40 -25.82 18.01
CA TYR A 70 -13.79 -24.49 17.92
C TYR A 70 -14.10 -23.74 16.62
N LYS A 71 -14.99 -24.27 15.77
CA LYS A 71 -15.31 -23.71 14.44
C LYS A 71 -15.56 -22.20 14.46
N LYS A 72 -16.42 -21.72 15.39
CA LYS A 72 -16.75 -20.29 15.51
C LYS A 72 -15.53 -19.42 15.80
N TYR A 73 -14.58 -19.91 16.61
CA TYR A 73 -13.36 -19.17 16.92
C TYR A 73 -12.41 -19.12 15.72
N PHE A 74 -12.30 -20.22 14.96
CA PHE A 74 -11.53 -20.22 13.72
C PHE A 74 -12.11 -19.28 12.67
N GLU A 75 -13.44 -19.26 12.50
CA GLU A 75 -14.12 -18.32 11.59
C GLU A 75 -13.81 -16.87 11.97
N GLN A 76 -14.04 -16.50 13.24
CA GLN A 76 -13.75 -15.15 13.74
C GLN A 76 -12.28 -14.76 13.59
N PHE A 77 -11.36 -15.70 13.81
CA PHE A 77 -9.94 -15.44 13.63
C PHE A 77 -9.61 -15.13 12.16
N ILE A 78 -10.12 -15.92 11.22
CA ILE A 78 -9.88 -15.69 9.79
C ILE A 78 -10.49 -14.36 9.34
N GLU A 79 -11.71 -14.03 9.79
CA GLU A 79 -12.36 -12.75 9.53
C GLU A 79 -11.52 -11.57 10.05
N LEU A 80 -10.99 -11.67 11.27
CA LEU A 80 -10.13 -10.64 11.86
C LEU A 80 -8.81 -10.46 11.07
N VAL A 81 -8.22 -11.54 10.57
CA VAL A 81 -7.05 -11.47 9.67
C VAL A 81 -7.42 -10.75 8.38
N MET A 82 -8.54 -11.13 7.76
CA MET A 82 -9.01 -10.52 6.51
C MET A 82 -9.32 -9.04 6.66
N ASP A 83 -9.91 -8.62 7.79
CA ASP A 83 -10.18 -7.22 8.10
C ASP A 83 -8.89 -6.39 8.17
N ARG A 84 -7.84 -6.92 8.80
CA ARG A 84 -6.53 -6.23 8.87
C ARG A 84 -5.89 -6.12 7.49
N ILE A 85 -5.86 -7.20 6.72
CA ILE A 85 -5.33 -7.18 5.34
C ILE A 85 -6.10 -6.18 4.48
N THR A 86 -7.43 -6.12 4.62
CA THR A 86 -8.29 -5.20 3.86
C THR A 86 -7.99 -3.74 4.21
N LYS A 87 -7.79 -3.43 5.49
CA LYS A 87 -7.39 -2.08 5.94
C LYS A 87 -6.03 -1.68 5.36
N ASP A 88 -5.05 -2.58 5.42
CA ASP A 88 -3.71 -2.30 4.91
C ASP A 88 -3.70 -2.17 3.38
N LEU A 89 -4.46 -3.00 2.67
CA LEU A 89 -4.67 -2.87 1.22
C LEU A 89 -5.31 -1.52 0.86
N PHE A 90 -6.30 -1.07 1.62
CA PHE A 90 -6.94 0.23 1.39
C PHE A 90 -5.96 1.38 1.59
N ALA A 91 -5.19 1.35 2.68
CA ALA A 91 -4.15 2.33 2.96
C ALA A 91 -3.08 2.35 1.86
N LEU A 92 -2.61 1.19 1.43
CA LEU A 92 -1.60 1.04 0.38
C LEU A 92 -2.10 1.55 -0.97
N ARG A 93 -3.35 1.24 -1.35
CA ARG A 93 -3.96 1.77 -2.58
C ARG A 93 -4.06 3.29 -2.56
N ARG A 94 -4.41 3.88 -1.41
CA ARG A 94 -4.46 5.33 -1.23
C ARG A 94 -3.06 5.94 -1.39
N GLU A 95 -2.05 5.29 -0.82
CA GLU A 95 -0.66 5.75 -0.90
C GLU A 95 -0.13 5.67 -2.34
N LEU A 96 -0.31 4.55 -3.04
CA LEU A 96 0.05 4.41 -4.46
C LEU A 96 -0.63 5.47 -5.33
N LYS A 97 -1.92 5.73 -5.09
CA LYS A 97 -2.65 6.79 -5.79
C LYS A 97 -2.04 8.17 -5.54
N SER A 98 -1.66 8.48 -4.29
CA SER A 98 -1.02 9.75 -3.94
C SER A 98 0.35 9.94 -4.60
N ARG A 99 1.05 8.83 -4.90
CA ARG A 99 2.33 8.80 -5.62
C ARG A 99 2.19 8.71 -7.15
N ASN A 100 0.96 8.77 -7.66
CA ASN A 100 0.61 8.60 -9.08
C ASN A 100 1.10 7.26 -9.66
N ILE A 101 0.91 6.18 -8.90
CA ILE A 101 1.22 4.80 -9.29
C ILE A 101 -0.08 4.03 -9.49
N LYS A 102 -0.21 3.34 -10.63
CA LYS A 102 -1.34 2.46 -10.95
C LYS A 102 -0.82 1.09 -11.31
N VAL A 103 -1.51 0.04 -10.86
CA VAL A 103 -1.17 -1.36 -11.15
C VAL A 103 -2.37 -1.99 -11.84
N TYR A 104 -2.10 -2.78 -12.87
CA TYR A 104 -3.04 -3.44 -13.73
C TYR A 104 -2.69 -4.92 -13.83
N ASP A 105 -3.70 -5.76 -13.90
CA ASP A 105 -3.52 -7.17 -14.21
C ASP A 105 -3.16 -7.31 -15.69
N ASP A 106 -2.22 -8.20 -16.00
CA ASP A 106 -1.75 -8.42 -17.37
C ASP A 106 -1.96 -9.90 -17.75
N GLU A 107 -1.00 -10.77 -17.41
CA GLU A 107 -1.01 -12.17 -17.84
C GLU A 107 -0.32 -13.09 -16.83
N THR A 108 -0.59 -14.39 -16.92
CA THR A 108 0.16 -15.41 -16.19
C THR A 108 0.73 -16.39 -17.20
N ALA A 109 2.06 -16.54 -17.21
CA ALA A 109 2.76 -17.41 -18.14
C ALA A 109 3.91 -18.13 -17.41
N ASP A 110 4.07 -19.43 -17.65
CA ASP A 110 5.16 -20.26 -17.12
C ASP A 110 5.39 -20.16 -15.60
N GLY A 111 4.30 -20.05 -14.84
CA GLY A 111 4.36 -19.92 -13.38
C GLY A 111 4.79 -18.54 -12.88
N ILE A 112 4.90 -17.55 -13.77
CA ILE A 112 5.13 -16.14 -13.45
C ILE A 112 3.81 -15.38 -13.64
N ILE A 113 3.46 -14.58 -12.63
CA ILE A 113 2.33 -13.67 -12.66
C ILE A 113 2.87 -12.30 -13.05
N TYR A 114 2.42 -11.79 -14.19
CA TYR A 114 2.79 -10.47 -14.70
C TYR A 114 1.70 -9.47 -14.41
N HIS A 115 2.11 -8.33 -13.85
CA HIS A 115 1.30 -7.14 -13.70
C HIS A 115 1.97 -5.99 -14.40
N ARG A 116 1.18 -5.17 -15.07
CA ARG A 116 1.65 -3.93 -15.66
C ARG A 116 1.44 -2.80 -14.68
N TYR A 117 2.38 -1.89 -14.56
CA TYR A 117 2.22 -0.72 -13.71
C TYR A 117 2.64 0.55 -14.42
N VAL A 118 1.97 1.65 -14.08
CA VAL A 118 2.29 2.99 -14.55
C VAL A 118 2.72 3.81 -13.34
N CYS A 119 3.98 4.24 -13.32
CA CYS A 119 4.57 5.08 -12.29
C CYS A 119 4.86 6.46 -12.87
N ARG A 120 4.02 7.44 -12.54
CA ARG A 120 4.20 8.84 -12.97
C ARG A 120 4.39 9.00 -14.48
N GLY A 121 3.63 8.24 -15.25
CA GLY A 121 3.66 8.23 -16.72
C GLY A 121 4.64 7.24 -17.34
N TYR A 122 5.53 6.61 -16.58
CA TYR A 122 6.37 5.52 -17.06
C TYR A 122 5.66 4.18 -16.89
N GLU A 123 5.53 3.42 -17.97
CA GLU A 123 4.92 2.08 -17.98
C GLU A 123 6.01 1.00 -17.93
N ASP A 124 5.78 -0.02 -17.10
CA ASP A 124 6.67 -1.16 -16.97
C ASP A 124 5.90 -2.42 -16.55
N LYS A 125 6.56 -3.58 -16.56
CA LYS A 125 6.02 -4.86 -16.11
C LYS A 125 6.69 -5.33 -14.82
N PHE A 126 5.89 -5.90 -13.93
CA PHE A 126 6.31 -6.53 -12.69
C PHE A 126 5.95 -8.02 -12.74
N GLY A 127 6.98 -8.88 -12.77
CA GLY A 127 6.82 -10.33 -12.76
C GLY A 127 7.08 -10.90 -11.37
N ILE A 128 6.20 -11.78 -10.90
CA ILE A 128 6.39 -12.52 -9.65
C ILE A 128 6.27 -14.01 -9.93
N VAL A 129 7.28 -14.78 -9.56
CA VAL A 129 7.20 -16.24 -9.59
C VAL A 129 6.14 -16.70 -8.58
N ARG A 130 5.18 -17.52 -9.01
CA ARG A 130 4.04 -17.93 -8.18
C ARG A 130 4.48 -18.61 -6.87
N GLU A 131 5.55 -19.39 -6.91
CA GLU A 131 6.07 -20.08 -5.72
C GLU A 131 6.70 -19.12 -4.70
N THR A 132 7.39 -18.08 -5.19
CA THR A 132 7.96 -17.04 -4.30
C THR A 132 6.84 -16.18 -3.72
N LEU A 133 5.82 -15.85 -4.51
CA LEU A 133 4.62 -15.17 -4.02
C LEU A 133 3.93 -15.98 -2.92
N ARG A 134 3.77 -17.29 -3.11
CA ARG A 134 3.15 -18.18 -2.12
C ARG A 134 3.95 -18.20 -0.82
N SER A 135 5.27 -18.31 -0.90
CA SER A 135 6.17 -18.30 0.26
C SER A 135 6.07 -16.98 1.04
N GLU A 136 6.06 -15.85 0.34
CA GLU A 136 5.91 -14.52 0.94
C GLU A 136 4.52 -14.35 1.61
N ILE A 137 3.46 -14.87 0.98
CA ILE A 137 2.11 -14.89 1.58
C ILE A 137 2.12 -15.66 2.89
N SER A 138 2.73 -16.84 2.96
CA SER A 138 2.81 -17.64 4.19
C SER A 138 3.49 -16.85 5.31
N PHE A 139 4.61 -16.17 5.01
CA PHE A 139 5.31 -15.35 5.99
C PHE A 139 4.47 -14.16 6.48
N ARG A 140 3.77 -13.47 5.57
CA ARG A 140 2.91 -12.34 5.93
C ARG A 140 1.66 -12.75 6.69
N MET A 141 1.05 -13.88 6.36
CA MET A 141 -0.05 -14.45 7.14
C MET A 141 0.37 -14.70 8.59
N ALA A 142 1.57 -15.26 8.80
CA ALA A 142 2.11 -15.47 10.14
C ALA A 142 2.29 -14.16 10.92
N ARG A 143 2.68 -13.06 10.26
CA ARG A 143 2.75 -11.73 10.88
C ARG A 143 1.38 -11.19 11.28
N TYR A 144 0.38 -11.29 10.40
CA TYR A 144 -0.99 -10.89 10.75
C TYR A 144 -1.55 -11.71 11.91
N ALA A 145 -1.36 -13.03 11.88
CA ALA A 145 -1.74 -13.91 12.98
C ALA A 145 -1.05 -13.50 14.30
N SER A 146 0.27 -13.26 14.26
CA SER A 146 1.03 -12.82 15.44
C SER A 146 0.52 -11.49 15.99
N SER A 147 0.19 -10.54 15.11
CA SER A 147 -0.35 -9.24 15.52
C SER A 147 -1.73 -9.33 16.18
N ILE A 148 -2.48 -10.40 15.92
CA ILE A 148 -3.80 -10.66 16.54
C ILE A 148 -3.63 -11.23 17.94
N PHE A 149 -2.76 -12.22 18.09
CA PHE A 149 -2.49 -12.85 19.38
C PHE A 149 -1.70 -11.94 20.32
N ASN A 150 -0.80 -11.10 19.78
CA ASN A 150 0.04 -10.18 20.52
C ASN A 150 -0.20 -8.73 20.05
N PRO A 151 -1.25 -8.05 20.57
CA PRO A 151 -1.58 -6.68 20.17
C PRO A 151 -0.52 -5.63 20.59
N ASN A 152 0.39 -5.98 21.52
CA ASN A 152 1.54 -5.17 21.90
C ASN A 152 2.83 -5.95 21.65
N PRO A 153 3.48 -5.79 20.47
CA PRO A 153 4.81 -6.34 20.29
C PRO A 153 5.75 -5.63 21.26
N THR A 154 6.30 -6.37 22.22
CA THR A 154 7.44 -5.90 23.01
C THR A 154 8.53 -5.51 22.00
N PRO A 155 9.07 -4.27 22.03
CA PRO A 155 10.09 -3.88 21.07
C PRO A 155 11.26 -4.87 21.18
N PRO A 156 11.83 -5.32 20.05
CA PRO A 156 12.96 -6.22 20.08
C PRO A 156 14.08 -5.55 20.90
N LYS A 157 14.57 -6.25 21.92
CA LYS A 157 15.81 -5.85 22.59
C LYS A 157 16.90 -5.86 21.52
N LYS A 158 17.49 -4.69 21.27
CA LYS A 158 18.74 -4.62 20.51
C LYS A 158 19.80 -5.31 21.36
N GLU A 159 20.28 -6.47 20.90
CA GLU A 159 21.55 -7.05 21.34
C GLU A 159 22.71 -6.32 20.67
#